data_AF-A0A162R6M7-F1
#
_entry.id   AF-A0A162R6M7-F1
#
_cell.length_a   1.000
_cell.length_b   1.000
_cell.length_c   1.000
_cell.angle_alpha   90.00
_cell.angle_beta   90.00
_cell.angle_gamma   90.00
#
_symmetry.space_group_name_H-M   'P 1'
#
loop_
_entity.id
_entity.type
_entity.pdbx_description
1 polymer ?
#
loop_
_entity_poly.entity_id
_entity_poly.type
_entity_poly.pdbx_seq_one_letter_code
_entity_poly.pdbx_strand_id
1 'polypeptide(L)'
;MRQIASLTSEKSELPSEFYAANINTLKSKEFLRFASLGFYYTIAKVESILQKHLKSEETYIRNSFELVIRKIVRDGLSLLSICCEEHRAKVVSFLIYEYVAFRYQIESKRFKNMAQQKLKEKQPKHL
;
A
#
# COMPACT_ATOMS: atom_id res chain seq x y z
N MET A 1 3.60 -25.61 -17.50
CA MET A 1 3.26 -24.24 -17.03
C MET A 1 3.18 -24.27 -15.52
N ARG A 2 4.11 -23.63 -14.80
CA ARG A 2 4.06 -23.53 -13.33
C ARG A 2 3.24 -22.30 -12.95
N GLN A 3 2.23 -22.51 -12.10
CA GLN A 3 1.23 -21.52 -11.71
C GLN A 3 1.85 -20.29 -11.03
N ILE A 4 1.29 -19.12 -11.35
CA ILE A 4 1.37 -17.91 -10.54
C ILE A 4 0.78 -18.29 -9.18
N ALA A 5 1.52 -18.20 -8.08
CA ALA A 5 0.93 -18.30 -6.75
C ALA A 5 -0.17 -17.23 -6.70
N SER A 6 -1.43 -17.66 -6.61
CA SER A 6 -2.57 -16.81 -6.85
C SER A 6 -2.51 -15.61 -5.89
N LEU A 7 -2.42 -14.40 -6.45
CA LEU A 7 -2.48 -13.14 -5.69
C LEU A 7 -3.83 -13.00 -4.95
N THR A 8 -4.76 -13.89 -5.29
CA THR A 8 -6.09 -13.98 -4.73
C THR A 8 -6.28 -15.30 -4.00
N SER A 9 -6.99 -15.28 -2.89
CA SER A 9 -7.37 -16.49 -2.15
C SER A 9 -8.88 -16.63 -2.12
N GLU A 10 -9.36 -17.85 -1.88
CA GLU A 10 -10.78 -18.06 -1.55
C GLU A 10 -11.04 -17.81 -0.07
N LYS A 11 -12.29 -17.49 0.30
CA LYS A 11 -12.65 -17.24 1.71
C LYS A 11 -12.35 -18.46 2.61
N SER A 12 -12.47 -19.66 2.06
CA SER A 12 -12.18 -20.95 2.70
C SER A 12 -10.70 -21.12 3.05
N GLU A 13 -9.79 -20.39 2.40
CA GLU A 13 -8.34 -20.49 2.59
C GLU A 13 -7.81 -19.52 3.67
N LEU A 14 -8.66 -18.65 4.21
CA LEU A 14 -8.29 -17.67 5.23
C LEU A 14 -8.44 -18.25 6.65
N PRO A 15 -7.52 -17.95 7.59
CA PRO A 15 -7.66 -18.36 8.99
C PRO A 15 -8.98 -17.88 9.61
N SER A 16 -9.58 -18.69 10.47
CA SER A 16 -10.84 -18.36 11.17
C SER A 16 -10.78 -17.08 11.98
N GLU A 17 -9.58 -16.69 12.45
CA GLU A 17 -9.31 -15.50 13.25
C GLU A 17 -8.99 -14.25 12.41
N PHE A 18 -9.05 -14.32 11.08
CA PHE A 18 -8.68 -13.20 10.20
C PHE A 18 -9.70 -12.07 10.28
N TYR A 19 -9.43 -11.08 11.13
CA TYR A 19 -10.28 -9.93 11.47
C TYR A 19 -10.89 -9.17 10.28
N ALA A 20 -10.21 -9.14 9.12
CA ALA A 20 -10.73 -8.49 7.92
C ALA A 20 -11.93 -9.23 7.31
N ALA A 21 -12.18 -10.50 7.66
CA ALA A 21 -13.37 -11.24 7.25
C ALA A 21 -14.68 -10.49 7.63
N ASN A 22 -14.68 -9.78 8.76
CA ASN A 22 -15.83 -9.00 9.23
C ASN A 22 -15.97 -7.64 8.55
N ILE A 23 -14.86 -7.05 8.06
CA ILE A 23 -14.88 -5.85 7.20
C ILE A 23 -15.33 -6.23 5.77
N ASN A 24 -15.10 -7.48 5.38
CA ASN A 24 -15.41 -8.00 4.04
C ASN A 24 -16.88 -8.36 3.84
N THR A 25 -17.67 -8.55 4.89
CA THR A 25 -19.14 -8.74 4.78
C THR A 25 -19.83 -7.52 4.17
N LEU A 26 -19.24 -6.32 4.33
CA LEU A 26 -19.70 -5.07 3.68
C LEU A 26 -19.30 -4.95 2.20
N LYS A 27 -18.40 -5.81 1.69
CA LYS A 27 -17.74 -5.70 0.38
C LYS A 27 -18.12 -6.77 -0.65
N SER A 28 -18.97 -7.74 -0.31
CA SER A 28 -19.53 -8.66 -1.31
C SER A 28 -20.46 -7.96 -2.32
N LYS A 29 -20.76 -6.68 -2.10
CA LYS A 29 -21.26 -5.78 -3.15
C LYS A 29 -20.08 -5.39 -4.07
N GLU A 30 -19.96 -6.13 -5.16
CA GLU A 30 -19.28 -5.78 -6.42
C GLU A 30 -17.74 -5.91 -6.47
N PHE A 31 -17.27 -7.00 -7.13
CA PHE A 31 -15.97 -7.19 -7.80
C PHE A 31 -14.66 -7.15 -6.99
N LEU A 32 -14.69 -6.93 -5.67
CA LEU A 32 -13.48 -6.94 -4.85
C LEU A 32 -12.97 -8.38 -4.60
N ARG A 33 -11.69 -8.63 -4.91
CA ARG A 33 -11.05 -9.94 -4.70
C ARG A 33 -10.37 -10.01 -3.33
N PHE A 34 -10.42 -11.18 -2.69
CA PHE A 34 -9.65 -11.42 -1.47
C PHE A 34 -8.17 -11.53 -1.81
N ALA A 35 -7.34 -10.78 -1.10
CA ALA A 35 -5.90 -10.92 -1.17
C ALA A 35 -5.43 -12.22 -0.49
N SER A 36 -4.42 -12.87 -1.06
CA SER A 36 -3.73 -13.95 -0.35
C SER A 36 -2.94 -13.42 0.86
N LEU A 37 -2.64 -14.29 1.81
CA LEU A 37 -1.95 -13.91 3.05
C LEU A 37 -0.55 -13.34 2.78
N GLY A 38 0.21 -13.96 1.88
CA GLY A 38 1.52 -13.46 1.47
C GLY A 38 1.45 -12.08 0.81
N PHE A 39 0.41 -11.85 0.00
CA PHE A 39 0.17 -10.54 -0.61
C PHE A 39 -0.13 -9.48 0.45
N TYR A 40 -1.02 -9.78 1.38
CA TYR A 40 -1.37 -8.89 2.48
C TYR A 40 -0.13 -8.49 3.29
N TYR A 41 0.69 -9.46 3.72
CA TYR A 41 1.90 -9.15 4.49
C TYR A 41 2.94 -8.37 3.69
N THR A 42 3.06 -8.64 2.39
CA THR A 42 3.93 -7.87 1.50
C THR A 42 3.52 -6.41 1.47
N ILE A 43 2.23 -6.13 1.21
CA ILE A 43 1.71 -4.76 1.20
C ILE A 43 1.81 -4.10 2.58
N ALA A 44 1.50 -4.83 3.66
CA ALA A 44 1.58 -4.29 5.02
C ALA A 44 3.02 -3.87 5.40
N LYS A 45 4.03 -4.65 4.98
CA LYS A 45 5.44 -4.31 5.21
C LYS A 45 5.84 -3.07 4.40
N VAL A 46 5.51 -3.05 3.11
CA VAL A 46 5.73 -1.89 2.23
C VAL A 46 5.10 -0.62 2.83
N GLU A 47 3.86 -0.74 3.29
CA GLU A 47 3.12 0.35 3.92
C GLU A 47 3.78 0.86 5.20
N SER A 48 4.31 -0.05 6.04
CA SER A 48 5.02 0.35 7.25
C SER A 48 6.25 1.21 6.94
N ILE A 49 7.05 0.82 5.94
CA ILE A 49 8.24 1.58 5.50
C ILE A 49 7.80 2.93 4.93
N LEU A 50 6.77 2.92 4.08
CA LEU A 50 6.26 4.13 3.44
C LEU A 50 5.72 5.13 4.46
N GLN A 51 4.94 4.68 5.46
CA GLN A 51 4.41 5.54 6.51
C GLN A 51 5.52 6.18 7.35
N LYS A 52 6.56 5.42 7.69
CA LYS A 52 7.72 5.97 8.40
C LYS A 52 8.40 7.06 7.56
N HIS A 53 8.55 6.82 6.26
CA HIS A 53 9.15 7.79 5.35
C HIS A 53 8.28 9.05 5.22
N LEU A 54 6.97 8.90 4.97
CA LEU A 54 6.02 10.02 4.80
C LEU A 54 5.87 10.93 6.03
N LYS A 55 6.16 10.40 7.23
CA LYS A 55 6.17 11.16 8.48
C LYS A 55 7.51 11.84 8.75
N SER A 56 8.54 11.53 7.97
CA SER A 56 9.86 12.12 8.10
C SER A 56 10.03 13.34 7.19
N GLU A 57 11.01 14.19 7.51
CA GLU A 57 11.39 15.34 6.68
C GLU A 57 11.88 14.93 5.28
N GLU A 58 12.35 13.68 5.13
CA GLU A 58 12.81 13.16 3.84
C GLU A 58 11.70 13.16 2.77
N THR A 59 10.43 13.19 3.19
CA THR A 59 9.27 13.27 2.29
C THR A 59 9.35 14.47 1.35
N TYR A 60 9.94 15.57 1.81
CA TYR A 60 10.01 16.85 1.08
C TYR A 60 11.23 16.95 0.16
N ILE A 61 12.10 15.94 0.15
CA ILE A 61 13.26 15.91 -0.73
C ILE A 61 12.81 15.62 -2.16
N ARG A 62 13.45 16.26 -3.16
CA ARG A 62 13.14 16.10 -4.60
C ARG A 62 13.03 14.63 -5.04
N ASN A 63 13.92 13.77 -4.53
CA ASN A 63 13.99 12.35 -4.87
C ASN A 63 13.35 11.44 -3.81
N SER A 64 12.42 11.96 -3.00
CA SER A 64 11.69 11.26 -1.94
C SER A 64 11.11 9.91 -2.42
N PHE A 65 10.47 9.90 -3.60
CA PHE A 65 9.92 8.69 -4.19
C PHE A 65 10.99 7.61 -4.45
N GLU A 66 12.11 7.97 -5.09
CA GLU A 66 13.19 7.03 -5.34
C GLU A 66 13.81 6.54 -4.02
N LEU A 67 13.96 7.43 -3.05
CA LEU A 67 14.52 7.11 -1.75
C LEU A 67 13.69 6.06 -1.02
N VAL A 68 12.35 6.19 -1.00
CA VAL A 68 11.50 5.20 -0.35
C VAL A 68 11.50 3.86 -1.08
N ILE A 69 11.54 3.86 -2.41
CA ILE A 69 11.68 2.63 -3.21
C ILE A 69 13.00 1.92 -2.84
N ARG A 70 14.12 2.65 -2.74
CA ARG A 70 15.40 2.08 -2.31
C ARG A 70 15.33 1.49 -0.90
N LYS A 71 14.62 2.15 0.04
CA LYS A 71 14.40 1.62 1.40
C LYS A 71 13.61 0.32 1.38
N ILE A 72 12.53 0.28 0.60
CA ILE A 72 11.69 -0.90 0.42
C ILE A 72 12.48 -2.04 -0.20
N VAL A 73 13.31 -1.80 -1.22
CA VAL A 73 14.12 -2.86 -1.86
C VAL A 73 15.20 -3.38 -0.92
N ARG A 74 15.90 -2.49 -0.19
CA ARG A 74 16.94 -2.89 0.77
C ARG A 74 16.37 -3.74 1.92
N ASP A 75 15.22 -3.36 2.46
CA ASP A 75 14.55 -4.10 3.54
C ASP A 75 13.70 -5.29 3.01
N GLY A 76 13.37 -5.26 1.72
CA GLY A 76 12.46 -6.15 1.00
C GLY A 76 13.07 -7.47 0.54
N LEU A 77 14.36 -7.70 0.76
CA LEU A 77 15.00 -9.01 0.56
C LEU A 77 14.39 -10.13 1.43
N SER A 78 13.54 -9.79 2.40
CA SER A 78 12.83 -10.72 3.30
C SER A 78 11.32 -10.85 3.03
N LEU A 79 10.81 -10.35 1.89
CA LEU A 79 9.39 -10.50 1.55
C LEU A 79 9.02 -11.97 1.31
N LEU A 80 7.85 -12.38 1.84
CA LEU A 80 7.26 -13.69 1.57
C LEU A 80 7.12 -13.91 0.06
N SER A 81 7.35 -15.15 -0.38
CA SER A 81 7.22 -15.50 -1.79
C SER A 81 5.75 -15.45 -2.21
N ILE A 82 5.37 -14.36 -2.87
CA ILE A 82 4.01 -14.15 -3.41
C ILE A 82 3.88 -14.61 -4.87
N CYS A 83 4.96 -15.08 -5.46
CA CYS A 83 5.04 -15.54 -6.84
C CYS A 83 6.26 -16.45 -7.03
N CYS A 84 6.24 -17.28 -8.07
CA CYS A 84 7.38 -18.14 -8.38
C CYS A 84 8.63 -17.30 -8.73
N GLU A 85 9.81 -17.86 -8.48
CA GLU A 85 11.10 -17.16 -8.66
C GLU A 85 11.26 -16.52 -10.05
N GLU A 86 10.76 -17.18 -11.10
CA GLU A 86 10.78 -16.68 -12.48
C GLU A 86 10.02 -15.35 -12.65
N HIS A 87 8.88 -15.21 -11.98
CA HIS A 87 8.03 -14.02 -12.09
C HIS A 87 8.26 -13.03 -10.94
N ARG A 88 9.03 -13.42 -9.92
CA ARG A 88 9.24 -12.65 -8.69
C ARG A 88 9.79 -11.26 -8.96
N ALA A 89 10.90 -11.19 -9.70
CA ALA A 89 11.56 -9.92 -9.99
C ALA A 89 10.62 -8.94 -10.73
N LYS A 90 9.84 -9.42 -11.71
CA LYS A 90 8.95 -8.57 -12.50
C LYS A 90 7.69 -8.16 -11.73
N VAL A 91 6.98 -9.15 -11.17
CA VAL A 91 5.67 -8.92 -10.55
C VAL A 91 5.80 -8.15 -9.25
N VAL A 92 6.73 -8.52 -8.37
CA VAL A 92 6.88 -7.86 -7.05
C VAL A 92 7.34 -6.43 -7.22
N SER A 93 8.33 -6.17 -8.08
CA SER A 93 8.84 -4.82 -8.31
C SER A 93 7.77 -3.90 -8.88
N PHE A 94 7.01 -4.39 -9.88
CA PHE A 94 5.91 -3.63 -10.47
C PHE A 94 4.82 -3.33 -9.44
N LEU A 95 4.43 -4.34 -8.64
CA LEU A 95 3.42 -4.19 -7.62
C LEU A 95 3.78 -3.17 -6.54
N ILE A 96 5.03 -3.23 -6.05
CA ILE A 96 5.54 -2.28 -5.05
C ILE A 96 5.54 -0.87 -5.63
N TYR A 97 6.02 -0.71 -6.86
CA TYR A 97 6.04 0.58 -7.54
C TYR A 97 4.64 1.19 -7.65
N GLU A 98 3.68 0.45 -8.19
CA GLU A 98 2.29 0.89 -8.34
C GLU A 98 1.65 1.24 -7.00
N TYR A 99 1.88 0.41 -5.98
CA TYR A 99 1.37 0.68 -4.63
C TYR A 99 1.93 2.00 -4.08
N VAL A 100 3.25 2.20 -4.14
CA VAL A 100 3.89 3.42 -3.63
C VAL A 100 3.43 4.65 -4.42
N ALA A 101 3.35 4.57 -5.74
CA ALA A 101 2.85 5.66 -6.59
C ALA A 101 1.42 6.07 -6.21
N PHE A 102 0.53 5.09 -6.05
CA PHE A 102 -0.84 5.30 -5.61
C PHE A 102 -0.90 5.99 -4.25
N ARG A 103 -0.06 5.57 -3.29
CA ARG A 103 0.00 6.17 -1.96
C ARG A 103 0.50 7.62 -1.97
N TYR A 104 1.52 7.95 -2.77
CA TYR A 104 1.94 9.34 -2.95
C TYR A 104 0.81 10.22 -3.52
N GLN A 105 0.02 9.69 -4.46
CA GLN A 105 -1.13 10.40 -4.99
C GLN A 105 -2.18 10.69 -3.91
N ILE A 106 -2.50 9.70 -3.06
CA ILE A 106 -3.41 9.86 -1.92
C ILE A 106 -2.90 10.93 -0.95
N GLU A 107 -1.63 10.83 -0.54
CA GLU A 107 -1.06 11.76 0.42
C GLU A 107 -0.98 13.18 -0.15
N SER A 108 -0.64 13.33 -1.44
CA SER A 108 -0.67 14.64 -2.11
C SER A 108 -2.07 15.27 -2.07
N LYS A 109 -3.13 14.49 -2.34
CA LYS A 109 -4.52 14.96 -2.21
C LYS A 109 -4.83 15.34 -0.76
N ARG A 110 -4.39 14.54 0.22
CA ARG A 110 -4.59 14.81 1.65
C ARG A 110 -3.91 16.11 2.08
N PHE A 111 -2.66 16.35 1.68
CA PHE A 111 -1.93 17.58 1.96
C PHE A 111 -2.62 18.81 1.38
N LYS A 112 -3.09 18.73 0.12
CA LYS A 112 -3.86 19.82 -0.51
C LYS A 112 -5.13 20.15 0.28
N ASN A 113 -5.89 19.13 0.66
CA ASN A 113 -7.12 19.32 1.43
C ASN A 113 -6.84 19.96 2.80
N MET A 114 -5.80 19.50 3.52
CA MET A 114 -5.39 20.08 4.81
C MET A 114 -4.95 21.55 4.66
N ALA A 115 -4.21 21.88 3.60
CA ALA A 115 -3.80 23.26 3.33
C ALA A 115 -5.00 24.17 3.06
N GLN A 116 -5.96 23.71 2.25
CA GLN A 116 -7.20 24.44 1.97
C GLN A 116 -8.05 24.65 3.21
N GLN A 117 -8.14 23.65 4.09
CA GLN A 117 -8.88 23.78 5.35
C GLN A 117 -8.25 24.84 6.27
N LYS A 118 -6.93 24.81 6.44
CA LYS A 118 -6.20 25.83 7.23
C LYS A 118 -6.37 27.25 6.67
N LEU A 119 -6.46 27.39 5.34
CA LEU A 119 -6.74 28.68 4.70
C LEU A 119 -8.14 29.18 5.04
N LYS A 120 -9.16 28.31 5.03
CA LYS A 120 -10.54 28.67 5.40
C LYS A 120 -10.69 29.04 6.87
N GLU A 121 -9.99 28.34 7.77
CA GLU A 121 -9.98 28.64 9.21
C GLU A 121 -9.32 29.98 9.55
N LYS A 122 -8.37 30.44 8.72
CA LYS A 122 -7.66 31.71 8.89
C LYS A 122 -8.38 32.92 8.28
N GLN A 123 -9.44 32.72 7.50
CA GLN A 123 -10.27 33.84 7.06
C GLN A 123 -11.16 34.28 8.24
N PRO A 124 -11.02 35.52 8.75
CA PRO A 124 -11.92 36.01 9.78
C PRO A 124 -13.34 35.99 9.22
N LYS A 125 -14.29 35.48 10.02
CA LYS A 125 -15.72 35.63 9.74
C LYS A 125 -15.99 37.13 9.73
N HIS A 126 -16.07 37.73 8.54
CA HIS A 126 -16.63 39.07 8.39
C HIS A 126 -18.09 38.99 8.85
N LEU A 127 -18.31 39.44 10.08
CA LEU A 127 -19.60 39.83 10.64
C LEU A 127 -19.68 41.35 10.55
#